data_AF-B7VER0-F1
#
_entry.id   AF-B7VER0-F1
#
_cell.length_a   1.000
_cell.length_b   1.000
_cell.length_c   1.000
_cell.angle_alpha   90.00
_cell.angle_beta   90.00
_cell.angle_gamma   90.00
#
_symmetry.space_group_name_H-M   'P 1'
#
loop_
_entity.id
_entity.type
_entity.pdbx_description
1 polymer ?
#
loop_
_entity_poly.entity_id
_entity_poly.type
_entity_poly.pdbx_seq_one_letter_code
_entity_poly.pdbx_strand_id
1 'polypeptide(L)'
;MQHDAKASQLSRQASTALAVGVGALSFGAGVLVALFVPAGQSGWSGLALIPLWLLVEGVLGFLVILGSIPGKPERLSVVAIVLVGFYAGALLVPVMTT
;
A
#
# COMPACT_ATOMS: atom_id res chain seq x y z
N MET A 1 24.52 15.90 -16.66
CA MET A 1 23.25 15.96 -17.44
C MET A 1 22.73 14.57 -17.84
N GLN A 2 23.46 13.73 -18.60
CA GLN A 2 22.99 12.37 -18.94
C GLN A 2 22.99 11.40 -17.73
N HIS A 3 23.94 11.54 -16.81
CA HIS A 3 24.04 10.70 -15.60
C HIS A 3 22.90 10.98 -14.61
N ASP A 4 22.46 12.24 -14.53
CA ASP A 4 21.37 12.70 -13.66
C ASP A 4 20.00 12.22 -14.14
N ALA A 5 19.79 12.21 -15.47
CA ALA A 5 18.56 11.71 -16.08
C ALA A 5 18.35 10.22 -15.79
N LYS A 6 19.40 9.40 -15.90
CA LYS A 6 19.33 7.95 -15.66
C LYS A 6 19.05 7.61 -14.18
N ALA A 7 19.69 8.33 -13.26
CA ALA A 7 19.42 8.20 -11.82
C ALA A 7 17.98 8.62 -11.47
N SER A 8 17.45 9.67 -12.12
CA SER A 8 16.07 10.13 -11.92
C SER A 8 15.00 9.17 -12.46
N GLN A 9 15.31 8.42 -13.52
CA GLN A 9 14.38 7.42 -14.05
C GLN A 9 14.34 6.16 -13.20
N LEU A 10 15.50 5.71 -12.69
CA LEU A 10 15.59 4.59 -11.76
C LEU A 10 14.86 4.89 -10.44
N SER A 11 14.99 6.10 -9.91
CA SER A 11 14.27 6.50 -8.70
C SER A 11 12.75 6.53 -8.93
N ARG A 12 12.28 7.06 -10.07
CA ARG A 12 10.85 7.03 -10.43
C ARG A 12 10.32 5.61 -10.61
N GLN A 13 11.05 4.74 -11.29
CA GLN A 13 10.65 3.33 -11.46
C GLN A 13 10.54 2.61 -10.12
N ALA A 14 11.51 2.80 -9.21
CA ALA A 14 11.47 2.24 -7.87
C ALA A 14 10.26 2.76 -7.06
N SER A 15 9.98 4.07 -7.12
CA SER A 15 8.81 4.66 -6.47
C SER A 15 7.48 4.13 -7.02
N THR A 16 7.41 3.91 -8.34
CA THR A 16 6.20 3.41 -9.00
C THR A 16 5.96 1.94 -8.66
N ALA A 17 7.01 1.10 -8.71
CA ALA A 17 6.94 -0.31 -8.32
C ALA A 17 6.53 -0.47 -6.86
N LEU A 18 7.05 0.39 -5.97
CA LEU A 18 6.66 0.44 -4.57
C LEU A 18 5.18 0.80 -4.41
N ALA A 19 4.71 1.86 -5.10
CA ALA A 19 3.33 2.28 -5.04
C ALA A 19 2.36 1.18 -5.52
N VAL A 20 2.72 0.49 -6.60
CA VAL A 20 1.94 -0.65 -7.13
C VAL A 20 1.95 -1.81 -6.13
N GLY A 21 3.10 -2.17 -5.56
CA GLY A 21 3.21 -3.27 -4.60
C GLY A 21 2.44 -3.01 -3.31
N VAL A 22 2.58 -1.81 -2.73
CA VAL A 22 1.84 -1.39 -1.53
C VAL A 22 0.35 -1.29 -1.83
N GLY A 23 -0.03 -0.76 -2.99
CA GLY A 23 -1.42 -0.70 -3.43
C GLY A 23 -2.06 -2.08 -3.57
N ALA A 24 -1.37 -3.02 -4.20
CA ALA A 24 -1.84 -4.40 -4.37
C ALA A 24 -1.99 -5.15 -3.05
N LEU A 25 -1.02 -5.02 -2.13
CA LEU A 25 -1.09 -5.58 -0.78
C LEU A 25 -2.28 -5.01 -0.01
N SER A 26 -2.46 -3.69 -0.07
CA SER A 26 -3.55 -3.01 0.63
C SER A 26 -4.91 -3.40 0.06
N PHE A 27 -5.01 -3.51 -1.27
CA PHE A 27 -6.20 -4.01 -1.95
C PHE A 27 -6.55 -5.44 -1.54
N GLY A 28 -5.59 -6.37 -1.55
CA GLY A 28 -5.81 -7.74 -1.10
C GLY A 28 -6.27 -7.82 0.35
N ALA A 29 -5.69 -7.01 1.23
CA ALA A 29 -6.13 -6.91 2.62
C ALA A 29 -7.56 -6.36 2.74
N GLY A 30 -7.93 -5.36 1.94
CA GLY A 30 -9.29 -4.85 1.85
C GLY A 30 -10.30 -5.90 1.40
N VAL A 31 -9.95 -6.68 0.37
CA VAL A 31 -10.75 -7.80 -0.12
C VAL A 31 -10.96 -8.86 0.97
N LEU A 32 -9.89 -9.26 1.66
CA LEU A 32 -9.98 -10.21 2.77
C LEU A 32 -10.89 -9.69 3.89
N VAL A 33 -10.75 -8.41 4.26
CA VAL A 33 -11.63 -7.79 5.25
C VAL A 33 -13.08 -7.82 4.80
N ALA A 34 -13.39 -7.50 3.55
CA ALA A 34 -14.77 -7.56 3.07
C ALA A 34 -15.35 -8.98 3.00
N LEU A 35 -14.51 -10.00 2.78
CA LEU A 35 -14.94 -11.40 2.77
C LEU A 35 -15.17 -11.98 4.17
N PHE A 36 -14.37 -11.55 5.16
CA PHE A 36 -14.36 -12.16 6.50
C PHE A 36 -14.99 -11.28 7.59
N VAL A 37 -15.16 -9.98 7.37
CA VAL A 37 -15.77 -9.06 8.35
C VAL A 37 -17.24 -8.82 8.00
N PRO A 38 -18.17 -9.11 8.93
CA PRO A 38 -19.59 -8.83 8.72
C PRO A 38 -19.86 -7.35 8.45
N ALA A 39 -20.73 -7.06 7.48
CA ALA A 39 -21.03 -5.70 6.98
C ALA A 39 -21.55 -4.69 8.04
N GLY A 40 -21.86 -5.13 9.27
CA GLY A 40 -22.29 -4.28 10.39
C GLY A 40 -21.17 -3.87 11.37
N GLN A 41 -19.93 -4.34 11.17
CA GLN A 41 -18.81 -4.10 12.10
C GLN A 41 -17.69 -3.27 11.47
N SER A 42 -18.02 -2.06 11.01
CA SER A 42 -17.07 -1.10 10.44
C SER A 42 -15.87 -0.82 11.36
N GLY A 43 -16.02 -0.91 12.68
CA GLY A 43 -14.91 -0.80 13.64
C GLY A 43 -13.78 -1.81 13.44
N TRP A 44 -14.08 -3.00 12.89
CA TRP A 44 -13.09 -4.06 12.68
C TRP A 44 -12.25 -3.84 11.42
N SER A 45 -12.79 -3.13 10.41
CA SER A 45 -12.01 -2.71 9.24
C SER A 45 -10.88 -1.75 9.64
N GLY A 46 -11.13 -0.86 10.60
CA GLY A 46 -10.11 0.03 11.18
C GLY A 46 -9.03 -0.73 11.96
N LEU A 47 -9.40 -1.82 12.64
CA LEU A 47 -8.43 -2.68 13.33
C LEU A 47 -7.55 -3.45 12.35
N ALA A 48 -8.08 -3.88 11.20
CA ALA A 48 -7.31 -4.57 10.17
C ALA A 48 -6.27 -3.67 9.46
N LEU A 49 -6.48 -2.35 9.48
CA LEU A 49 -5.51 -1.36 9.00
C LEU A 49 -4.24 -1.31 9.85
N ILE A 50 -4.30 -1.64 11.15
CA ILE A 50 -3.15 -1.62 12.06
C ILE A 50 -2.07 -2.65 11.66
N PRO A 51 -2.38 -3.96 11.54
CA PRO A 51 -1.39 -4.94 11.10
C PRO A 51 -0.96 -4.73 9.64
N LEU A 52 -1.85 -4.24 8.77
CA LEU A 52 -1.50 -3.87 7.40
C LEU A 52 -0.48 -2.73 7.38
N TRP A 53 -0.69 -1.69 8.19
CA TRP A 53 0.21 -0.56 8.31
C TRP A 53 1.58 -0.99 8.86
N LEU A 54 1.61 -1.86 9.87
CA LEU A 54 2.86 -2.43 10.40
C LEU A 54 3.62 -3.22 9.34
N LEU A 55 2.92 -4.00 8.50
CA LEU A 55 3.54 -4.76 7.41
C LEU A 55 4.13 -3.82 6.36
N VAL A 56 3.40 -2.76 5.99
CA VAL A 56 3.88 -1.74 5.04
C VAL A 56 5.09 -0.98 5.59
N GLU A 57 5.05 -0.55 6.86
CA GLU A 57 6.20 0.05 7.55
C GLU A 57 7.42 -0.89 7.56
N GLY A 58 7.21 -2.17 7.84
CA GLY A 58 8.27 -3.18 7.80
C GLY A 58 8.91 -3.33 6.42
N VAL A 59 8.09 -3.41 5.36
CA VAL A 59 8.56 -3.49 3.97
C VAL A 59 9.30 -2.23 3.56
N LEU A 60 8.77 -1.04 3.91
CA LEU A 60 9.43 0.23 3.67
C LEU A 60 10.79 0.32 4.38
N GLY A 61 10.83 -0.06 5.67
CA GLY A 61 12.05 -0.09 6.45
C GLY A 61 13.08 -1.05 5.86
N PHE A 62 12.65 -2.23 5.44
CA PHE A 62 13.51 -3.22 4.78
C PHE A 62 14.09 -2.69 3.46
N LEU A 63 13.28 -2.06 2.62
CA LEU A 63 13.73 -1.52 1.33
C LEU A 63 14.67 -0.31 1.46
N VAL A 64 14.52 0.47 2.54
CA VAL A 64 15.48 1.54 2.90
C VAL A 64 16.80 0.92 3.35
N ILE A 65 16.78 -0.12 4.19
CA ILE A 65 17.98 -0.84 4.63
C ILE A 65 18.70 -1.48 3.44
N LEU A 66 17.95 -2.03 2.48
CA LEU A 66 18.49 -2.67 1.27
C LEU A 66 19.01 -1.67 0.23
N GLY A 67 18.97 -0.36 0.51
CA GLY A 67 19.46 0.69 -0.39
C GLY A 67 18.66 0.84 -1.69
N SER A 68 17.49 0.20 -1.79
CA SER A 68 16.68 0.16 -3.02
C SER A 68 15.83 1.42 -3.24
N ILE A 69 15.65 2.23 -2.20
CA ILE A 69 14.91 3.51 -2.28
C ILE A 69 15.82 4.62 -1.76
N PRO A 70 16.32 5.50 -2.64
CA PRO A 70 17.06 6.67 -2.20
C PRO A 70 16.07 7.67 -1.56
N GLY A 71 16.10 7.74 -0.23
CA GLY A 71 15.27 8.65 0.57
C GLY A 71 14.08 7.95 1.24
N LYS A 72 13.67 8.47 2.40
CA LYS A 72 12.43 8.02 3.06
C LYS A 72 11.26 8.38 2.14
N PRO A 73 10.45 7.41 1.67
CA PRO A 73 9.24 7.73 0.92
C PRO A 73 8.34 8.62 1.79
N GLU A 74 7.70 9.61 1.16
CA GLU A 74 6.77 10.49 1.87
C GLU A 74 5.67 9.64 2.52
N ARG A 75 5.71 9.58 3.86
CA ARG A 75 4.78 8.76 4.64
C ARG A 75 3.33 9.05 4.29
N LEU A 76 3.00 10.32 4.03
CA LEU A 76 1.66 10.74 3.60
C LEU A 76 1.22 10.09 2.30
N SER A 77 2.09 10.03 1.30
CA SER A 77 1.81 9.41 0.01
C SER A 77 1.59 7.90 0.15
N VAL A 78 2.37 7.24 1.02
CA VAL A 78 2.16 5.81 1.30
C VAL A 78 0.87 5.56 2.07
N VAL A 79 0.55 6.38 3.08
CA VAL A 79 -0.74 6.32 3.80
C VAL A 79 -1.90 6.45 2.82
N ALA A 80 -1.84 7.41 1.89
CA ALA A 80 -2.88 7.59 0.89
C ALA A 80 -3.05 6.35 0.01
N ILE A 81 -1.95 5.76 -0.49
CA ILE A 81 -2.00 4.53 -1.30
C ILE A 81 -2.58 3.36 -0.50
N VAL A 82 -2.19 3.20 0.77
CA VAL A 82 -2.71 2.14 1.64
C VAL A 82 -4.21 2.29 1.86
N LEU A 83 -4.66 3.49 2.20
CA LEU A 83 -6.09 3.77 2.42
C LEU A 83 -6.89 3.55 1.13
N VAL A 84 -6.45 4.12 0.02
CA VAL A 84 -7.14 3.99 -1.27
C VAL A 84 -7.19 2.53 -1.71
N GLY A 85 -6.06 1.80 -1.64
CA GLY A 85 -6.01 0.38 -1.99
C GLY A 85 -6.92 -0.47 -1.11
N PHE A 86 -6.82 -0.29 0.21
CA PHE A 86 -7.63 -1.02 1.19
C PHE A 86 -9.13 -0.79 1.01
N TYR A 87 -9.57 0.46 0.95
CA TYR A 87 -11.00 0.76 0.77
C TYR A 87 -11.50 0.39 -0.63
N ALA A 88 -10.68 0.51 -1.67
CA ALA A 88 -11.04 0.01 -3.00
C ALA A 88 -11.29 -1.50 -2.98
N GLY A 89 -10.41 -2.29 -2.33
CA GLY A 89 -10.61 -3.73 -2.18
C GLY A 89 -11.84 -4.07 -1.34
N ALA A 90 -12.01 -3.37 -0.23
CA ALA A 90 -13.11 -3.62 0.69
C ALA A 90 -14.49 -3.27 0.11
N LEU A 91 -14.58 -2.22 -0.72
CA LEU A 91 -15.83 -1.80 -1.36
C LEU A 91 -16.15 -2.60 -2.63
N LEU A 92 -15.15 -3.12 -3.32
CA LEU A 92 -15.34 -3.81 -4.60
C LEU A 92 -15.93 -5.22 -4.42
N VAL A 93 -15.60 -5.91 -3.32
CA VAL A 93 -16.16 -7.24 -3.01
C VAL A 93 -17.69 -7.23 -2.88
N PRO A 94 -18.33 -6.40 -2.03
CA PRO A 94 -19.78 -6.41 -1.90
C PRO A 94 -20.52 -6.02 -3.21
N VAL A 95 -19.88 -5.23 -4.09
CA VAL A 95 -20.44 -4.87 -5.41
C VAL A 95 -20.40 -6.04 -6.40
N MET A 96 -19.42 -6.95 -6.30
CA MET A 96 -19.28 -8.11 -7.19
C MET A 96 -20.15 -9.30 -6.78
N THR A 97 -20.58 -9.35 -5.52
CA THR A 97 -21.35 -10.47 -4.95
C THR A 97 -22.84 -10.16 -4.75
N THR A 98 -23.30 -9.00 -5.21
CA THR A 98 -24.72 -8.60 -5.26
C THR A 98 -25.28 -8.76 -6.66
#